data_AF-A0A9E6WNM7-F1
#
_entry.id   AF-A0A9E6WNM7-F1
#
_cell.length_a   1.000
_cell.length_b   1.000
_cell.length_c   1.000
_cell.angle_alpha   90.00
_cell.angle_beta   90.00
_cell.angle_gamma   90.00
#
_symmetry.space_group_name_H-M   'P 1'
#
loop_
_entity.id
_entity.type
_entity.pdbx_description
1 polymer ?
#
loop_
_entity_poly.entity_id
_entity_poly.type
_entity_poly.pdbx_seq_one_letter_code
_entity_poly.pdbx_strand_id
1 'polypeptide(L)'
;MSFYEELLTLGQHLHDRERLALYEFFIKTKSKLYSLDAFELIESKSLKRNIANGDIFYSLSGDTVSYSARKKGNLAYQENVREVKLKGLSRYRVRKLVKFFAQTEVEIIWNYPLQGRNPQDEAGYCIIAYPYFDLRYFSNGGSRIVGLINKLRINDSDLMKKLNA
;
A
#
# COMPACT_ATOMS: atom_id res chain seq x y z
N MET A 1 -16.88 -11.17 12.08
CA MET A 1 -15.71 -10.73 11.31
C MET A 1 -16.14 -9.52 10.51
N SER A 2 -15.47 -8.39 10.70
CA SER A 2 -15.71 -7.17 9.91
C SER A 2 -15.31 -7.39 8.46
N PHE A 3 -15.82 -6.56 7.54
CA PHE A 3 -15.41 -6.60 6.15
C PHE A 3 -13.90 -6.35 5.99
N TYR A 4 -13.33 -5.46 6.82
CA TYR A 4 -11.88 -5.24 6.84
C TYR A 4 -11.10 -6.51 7.18
N GLU A 5 -11.49 -7.23 8.24
CA GLU A 5 -10.85 -8.49 8.62
C GLU A 5 -10.97 -9.56 7.53
N GLU A 6 -12.08 -9.59 6.79
CA GLU A 6 -12.25 -10.47 5.63
C GLU A 6 -11.22 -10.17 4.55
N LEU A 7 -11.08 -8.90 4.16
CA LEU A 7 -10.13 -8.50 3.12
C LEU A 7 -8.67 -8.85 3.47
N LEU A 8 -8.32 -8.88 4.76
CA LEU A 8 -6.98 -9.31 5.20
C LEU A 8 -6.67 -10.78 4.89
N THR A 9 -7.69 -11.61 4.63
CA THR A 9 -7.55 -13.06 4.36
C THR A 9 -7.58 -13.41 2.88
N LEU A 10 -8.02 -12.48 2.02
CA LEU A 10 -8.29 -12.80 0.62
C LEU A 10 -7.02 -12.92 -0.23
N GLY A 11 -5.97 -12.15 0.08
CA GLY A 11 -4.70 -12.23 -0.64
C GLY A 11 -4.88 -12.06 -2.13
N GLN A 12 -4.45 -13.07 -2.91
CA GLN A 12 -4.55 -13.06 -4.39
C GLN A 12 -5.97 -12.93 -4.93
N HIS A 13 -6.97 -13.24 -4.10
CA HIS A 13 -8.39 -13.15 -4.44
C HIS A 13 -8.98 -11.75 -4.27
N LEU A 14 -8.20 -10.77 -3.83
CA LEU A 14 -8.63 -9.37 -3.76
C LEU A 14 -8.86 -8.77 -5.15
N HIS A 15 -10.07 -8.31 -5.40
CA HIS A 15 -10.40 -7.59 -6.62
C HIS A 15 -9.79 -6.19 -6.65
N ASP A 16 -9.60 -5.63 -7.85
CA ASP A 16 -9.01 -4.30 -8.06
C ASP A 16 -9.68 -3.20 -7.24
N ARG A 17 -11.03 -3.22 -7.19
CA ARG A 17 -11.82 -2.25 -6.42
C ARG A 17 -11.62 -2.40 -4.91
N GLU A 18 -11.45 -3.62 -4.42
CA GLU A 18 -11.21 -3.87 -2.99
C GLU A 18 -9.82 -3.39 -2.57
N ARG A 19 -8.81 -3.62 -3.42
CA ARG A 19 -7.45 -3.12 -3.19
C ARG A 19 -7.39 -1.60 -3.21
N LEU A 20 -8.08 -0.96 -4.16
CA LEU A 20 -8.21 0.49 -4.19
C LEU A 20 -8.95 1.03 -2.95
N ALA A 21 -10.07 0.39 -2.56
CA ALA A 21 -10.82 0.77 -1.37
C ALA A 21 -10.00 0.61 -0.08
N LEU A 22 -9.21 -0.46 0.06
CA LEU A 22 -8.26 -0.63 1.16
C LEU A 22 -7.22 0.49 1.20
N TYR A 23 -6.66 0.86 0.06
CA TYR A 23 -5.72 1.96 -0.04
C TYR A 23 -6.36 3.27 0.44
N GLU A 24 -7.55 3.61 -0.05
CA GLU A 24 -8.25 4.84 0.36
C GLU A 24 -8.66 4.82 1.84
N PHE A 25 -9.08 3.65 2.33
CA PHE A 25 -9.38 3.42 3.74
C PHE A 25 -8.16 3.66 4.62
N PHE A 26 -6.98 3.12 4.26
CA PHE A 26 -5.75 3.36 5.01
C PHE A 26 -5.30 4.81 4.98
N ILE A 27 -5.42 5.49 3.83
CA ILE A 27 -5.18 6.93 3.77
C ILE A 27 -6.09 7.67 4.76
N LYS A 28 -7.36 7.30 4.85
CA LYS A 28 -8.32 7.96 5.74
C LYS A 28 -8.05 7.66 7.22
N THR A 29 -7.85 6.40 7.58
CA THR A 29 -7.83 5.94 8.98
C THR A 29 -6.44 5.97 9.60
N LYS A 30 -5.38 5.74 8.82
CA LYS A 30 -4.00 5.65 9.31
C LYS A 30 -3.16 6.89 8.98
N SER A 31 -3.72 7.96 8.40
CA SER A 31 -2.96 9.15 8.00
C SER A 31 -2.08 9.73 9.13
N LYS A 32 -2.58 9.75 10.37
CA LYS A 32 -1.83 10.29 11.52
C LYS A 32 -0.64 9.39 11.85
N LEU A 33 -0.88 8.08 11.95
CA LEU A 33 0.16 7.08 12.16
C LEU A 33 1.22 7.17 11.06
N TYR A 34 0.81 7.13 9.79
CA TYR A 34 1.72 7.25 8.65
C TYR A 34 2.50 8.56 8.61
N SER A 35 1.96 9.65 9.17
CA SER A 35 2.71 10.90 9.28
C SER A 35 3.81 10.80 10.33
N LEU A 36 3.55 10.15 11.46
CA LEU A 36 4.57 9.86 12.49
C LEU A 36 5.65 8.92 11.93
N ASP A 37 5.23 7.85 11.27
CA ASP A 37 6.11 6.91 10.57
C ASP A 37 6.98 7.61 9.51
N ALA A 38 6.43 8.62 8.83
CA ALA A 38 7.18 9.39 7.84
C ALA A 38 8.26 10.25 8.49
N PHE A 39 7.98 10.86 9.65
CA PHE A 39 9.00 11.58 10.42
C PHE A 39 10.07 10.64 10.94
N GLU A 40 9.67 9.50 11.52
CA GLU A 40 10.57 8.45 12.00
C GLU A 40 11.51 7.99 10.87
N LEU A 41 10.97 7.60 9.71
CA LEU A 41 11.75 7.15 8.56
C LEU A 41 12.70 8.23 8.02
N ILE A 42 12.30 9.51 8.04
CA ILE A 42 13.17 10.61 7.58
C ILE A 42 14.36 10.80 8.54
N GLU A 43 14.14 10.65 9.84
CA GLU A 43 15.15 10.79 10.88
C GLU A 43 16.09 9.58 10.95
N SER A 44 15.53 8.39 11.15
CA SER A 44 16.27 7.14 11.37
C SER A 44 16.78 6.47 10.08
N LYS A 45 16.29 6.91 8.91
CA LYS A 45 16.53 6.32 7.58
C LYS A 45 15.98 4.90 7.40
N SER A 46 15.32 4.34 8.40
CA SER A 46 14.72 3.01 8.32
C SER A 46 13.50 2.86 9.22
N LEU A 47 12.53 2.06 8.80
CA LEU A 47 11.30 1.84 9.57
C LEU A 47 10.83 0.41 9.38
N LYS A 48 10.44 -0.24 10.49
CA LYS A 48 9.82 -1.57 10.47
C LYS A 48 8.35 -1.47 10.87
N ARG A 49 7.51 -2.12 10.08
CA ARG A 49 6.07 -2.30 10.36
C ARG A 49 5.65 -3.69 9.90
N ASN A 50 4.44 -4.09 10.24
CA ASN A 50 3.87 -5.34 9.79
C ASN A 50 2.36 -5.17 9.55
N ILE A 51 1.82 -5.94 8.62
CA ILE A 51 0.38 -6.05 8.38
C ILE A 51 0.07 -7.45 7.86
N ALA A 52 -1.08 -8.00 8.26
CA ALA A 52 -1.43 -9.40 7.98
C ALA A 52 -0.26 -10.34 8.37
N ASN A 53 0.18 -11.20 7.47
CA ASN A 53 1.32 -12.09 7.67
C ASN A 53 2.62 -11.57 7.02
N GLY A 54 2.72 -10.26 6.76
CA GLY A 54 3.91 -9.65 6.17
C GLY A 54 4.66 -8.71 7.12
N ASP A 55 5.98 -8.86 7.18
CA ASP A 55 6.89 -7.88 7.74
C ASP A 55 7.36 -6.92 6.63
N ILE A 56 7.42 -5.64 6.95
CA ILE A 56 7.82 -4.56 6.05
C ILE A 56 9.05 -3.89 6.60
N PHE A 57 10.08 -3.75 5.76
CA PHE A 57 11.24 -2.93 6.04
C PHE A 57 11.30 -1.78 5.04
N TYR A 58 11.09 -0.57 5.52
CA TYR A 58 11.26 0.65 4.74
C TYR A 58 12.69 1.16 4.89
N SER A 59 13.28 1.61 3.79
CA SER A 59 14.59 2.24 3.78
C SER A 59 14.54 3.59 3.08
N LEU A 60 15.32 4.56 3.56
CA LEU A 60 15.50 5.86 2.91
C LEU A 60 16.99 6.06 2.62
N SER A 61 17.37 5.92 1.35
CA SER A 61 18.72 6.18 0.87
C SER A 61 18.75 7.48 0.06
N GLY A 62 19.39 8.50 0.61
CA GLY A 62 19.34 9.87 0.08
C GLY A 62 17.90 10.38 0.03
N ASP A 63 17.39 10.60 -1.18
CA ASP A 63 16.00 10.99 -1.44
C ASP A 63 15.15 9.86 -2.00
N THR A 64 15.64 8.61 -2.05
CA THR A 64 14.85 7.47 -2.52
C THR A 64 14.36 6.66 -1.34
N VAL A 65 13.04 6.54 -1.20
CA VAL A 65 12.43 5.57 -0.29
C VAL A 65 12.19 4.26 -1.03
N SER A 66 12.49 3.14 -0.39
CA SER A 66 12.14 1.80 -0.85
C SER A 66 11.45 1.01 0.26
N TYR A 67 10.81 -0.10 -0.11
CA TYR A 67 10.43 -1.12 0.85
C TYR A 67 10.87 -2.51 0.41
N SER A 68 11.19 -3.33 1.39
CA SER A 68 11.42 -4.77 1.27
C SER A 68 10.36 -5.49 2.11
N ALA A 69 9.96 -6.68 1.68
CA ALA A 69 8.88 -7.42 2.32
C ALA A 69 9.22 -8.90 2.51
N ARG A 70 8.74 -9.50 3.59
CA ARG A 70 8.80 -10.96 3.79
C ARG A 70 7.55 -11.47 4.46
N LYS A 71 7.25 -12.75 4.24
CA LYS A 71 6.28 -13.47 5.05
C LYS A 71 6.82 -13.62 6.48
N LYS A 72 5.96 -13.39 7.47
CA LYS A 72 6.30 -13.55 8.88
C LYS A 72 6.82 -14.97 9.14
N GLY A 73 7.95 -15.05 9.82
CA GLY A 73 8.66 -16.32 10.07
C GLY A 73 9.68 -16.70 9.00
N ASN A 74 9.64 -16.09 7.80
CA ASN A 74 10.70 -16.28 6.82
C ASN A 74 11.93 -15.44 7.18
N LEU A 75 13.12 -15.92 6.79
CA LEU A 75 14.38 -15.20 7.04
C LEU A 75 14.62 -14.13 5.96
N ALA A 76 14.46 -14.50 4.70
CA ALA A 76 14.80 -13.65 3.55
C ALA A 76 13.70 -12.64 3.23
N TYR A 77 14.11 -11.42 2.89
CA TYR A 77 13.27 -10.38 2.31
C TYR A 77 13.27 -10.47 0.79
N GLN A 78 12.11 -10.19 0.21
CA GLN A 78 12.03 -9.68 -1.15
C GLN A 78 12.48 -8.22 -1.09
N GLU A 79 13.69 -7.97 -1.60
CA GLU A 79 14.35 -6.67 -1.46
C GLU A 79 13.87 -5.64 -2.49
N ASN A 80 13.77 -4.38 -2.06
CA ASN A 80 13.51 -3.20 -2.91
C ASN A 80 12.34 -3.37 -3.89
N VAL A 81 11.22 -3.91 -3.41
CA VAL A 81 10.02 -4.21 -4.21
C VAL A 81 9.51 -2.98 -4.95
N ARG A 82 9.50 -1.82 -4.29
CA ARG A 82 9.10 -0.55 -4.88
C ARG A 82 9.97 0.57 -4.36
N GLU A 83 10.33 1.47 -5.27
CA GLU A 83 11.07 2.68 -4.95
C GLU A 83 10.34 3.95 -5.39
N VAL A 84 10.53 5.02 -4.62
CA VAL A 84 9.97 6.33 -4.90
C VAL A 84 10.97 7.43 -4.50
N LYS A 85 11.24 8.36 -5.43
CA LYS A 85 12.00 9.57 -5.09
C LYS A 85 11.14 10.59 -4.32
N LEU A 86 11.59 10.99 -3.14
CA LEU A 86 11.07 12.07 -2.33
C LEU A 86 11.70 13.38 -2.82
N LYS A 87 11.00 14.13 -3.68
CA LYS A 87 11.41 15.47 -4.11
C LYS A 87 10.58 16.55 -3.44
N GLY A 88 11.17 17.72 -3.24
CA GLY A 88 10.49 18.93 -2.77
C GLY A 88 10.52 19.11 -1.25
N LEU A 89 9.71 20.06 -0.77
CA LEU A 89 9.66 20.48 0.63
C LEU A 89 9.22 19.34 1.57
N SER A 90 9.59 19.44 2.85
CA SER A 90 9.30 18.45 3.90
C SER A 90 7.84 18.00 3.93
N ARG A 91 6.88 18.93 3.86
CA ARG A 91 5.44 18.64 3.84
C ARG A 91 5.03 17.76 2.66
N TYR A 92 5.63 17.95 1.48
CA TYR A 92 5.35 17.12 0.30
C TYR A 92 5.96 15.73 0.44
N ARG A 93 7.17 15.63 1.01
CA ARG A 93 7.82 14.35 1.32
C ARG A 93 6.95 13.51 2.26
N VAL A 94 6.47 14.10 3.37
CA VAL A 94 5.58 13.42 4.32
C VAL A 94 4.29 12.96 3.64
N ARG A 95 3.61 13.84 2.88
CA ARG A 95 2.40 13.45 2.13
C ARG A 95 2.64 12.32 1.14
N LYS A 96 3.83 12.28 0.52
CA LYS A 96 4.21 11.21 -0.42
C LYS A 96 4.46 9.90 0.32
N LEU A 97 5.14 9.96 1.47
CA LEU A 97 5.37 8.81 2.34
C LEU A 97 4.07 8.21 2.87
N VAL A 98 3.11 9.03 3.30
CA VAL A 98 1.77 8.56 3.71
C VAL A 98 1.11 7.70 2.62
N LYS A 99 1.19 8.15 1.36
CA LYS A 99 0.66 7.37 0.22
C LYS A 99 1.48 6.13 -0.08
N PHE A 100 2.79 6.20 0.09
CA PHE A 100 3.70 5.08 -0.10
C PHE A 100 3.44 3.96 0.92
N PHE A 101 3.22 4.30 2.19
CA PHE A 101 2.90 3.32 3.24
C PHE A 101 1.54 2.66 3.01
N ALA A 102 0.51 3.43 2.67
CA ALA A 102 -0.81 2.88 2.33
C ALA A 102 -0.73 1.92 1.12
N GLN A 103 0.03 2.29 0.08
CA GLN A 103 0.27 1.41 -1.07
C GLN A 103 0.96 0.11 -0.65
N THR A 104 2.01 0.23 0.16
CA THR A 104 2.83 -0.90 0.62
C THR A 104 1.96 -1.87 1.43
N GLU A 105 1.17 -1.39 2.38
CA GLU A 105 0.32 -2.26 3.18
C GLU A 105 -0.72 -3.03 2.35
N VAL A 106 -1.28 -2.44 1.30
CA VAL A 106 -2.18 -3.16 0.37
C VAL A 106 -1.42 -4.24 -0.40
N GLU A 107 -0.21 -3.94 -0.88
CA GLU A 107 0.64 -4.93 -1.55
C GLU A 107 1.01 -6.07 -0.60
N ILE A 108 1.23 -5.79 0.68
CA ILE A 108 1.53 -6.82 1.68
C ILE A 108 0.32 -7.70 1.95
N ILE A 109 -0.89 -7.13 2.07
CA ILE A 109 -2.11 -7.93 2.22
C ILE A 109 -2.31 -8.83 1.01
N TRP A 110 -2.05 -8.32 -0.19
CA TRP A 110 -2.21 -9.08 -1.43
C TRP A 110 -1.29 -10.30 -1.48
N ASN A 111 -0.04 -10.16 -1.01
CA ASN A 111 0.99 -11.22 -1.12
C ASN A 111 1.11 -12.11 0.12
N TYR A 112 0.86 -11.56 1.31
CA TYR A 112 1.02 -12.24 2.60
C TYR A 112 -0.25 -12.09 3.44
N PRO A 113 -1.40 -12.61 2.97
CA PRO A 113 -2.67 -12.51 3.69
C PRO A 113 -2.64 -13.31 4.98
N LEU A 114 -3.59 -13.00 5.87
CA LEU A 114 -3.95 -13.85 6.98
C LEU A 114 -4.52 -15.19 6.47
N GLN A 115 -4.51 -16.21 7.32
CA GLN A 115 -5.12 -17.49 6.98
C GLN A 115 -6.63 -17.30 6.75
N GLY A 116 -7.10 -17.67 5.57
CA GLY A 116 -8.49 -17.59 5.15
C GLY A 116 -9.05 -18.93 4.70
N ARG A 117 -10.28 -18.91 4.21
CA ARG A 117 -10.93 -20.09 3.60
C ARG A 117 -10.38 -20.41 2.20
N ASN A 118 -9.91 -19.39 1.49
CA ASN A 118 -9.42 -19.54 0.14
C ASN A 118 -7.96 -20.02 0.15
N PRO A 119 -7.63 -21.08 -0.61
CA PRO A 119 -6.23 -21.46 -0.79
C PRO A 119 -5.47 -20.31 -1.45
N GLN A 120 -4.21 -20.15 -1.04
CA GLN A 120 -3.28 -19.18 -1.62
C GLN A 120 -2.23 -19.96 -2.40
N ASP A 121 -1.94 -19.53 -3.62
CA ASP A 121 -0.90 -20.16 -4.43
C ASP A 121 0.48 -19.70 -3.94
N GLU A 122 1.48 -20.59 -3.99
CA GLU A 122 2.88 -20.25 -3.75
C GLU A 122 3.49 -19.53 -4.97
N ALA A 123 2.88 -18.42 -5.37
CA ALA A 123 3.32 -17.59 -6.50
C ALA A 123 4.36 -16.53 -6.06
N GLY A 124 4.98 -15.89 -7.05
CA GLY A 124 5.89 -14.76 -6.82
C GLY A 124 5.19 -13.51 -6.26
N TYR A 125 5.99 -12.55 -5.81
CA TYR A 125 5.47 -11.30 -5.22
C TYR A 125 4.85 -10.39 -6.29
N CYS A 126 3.56 -10.08 -6.14
CA CYS A 126 2.75 -9.30 -7.06
C CYS A 126 2.65 -7.83 -6.66
N ILE A 127 2.85 -6.93 -7.62
CA ILE A 127 2.60 -5.48 -7.47
C ILE A 127 1.90 -4.93 -8.70
N ILE A 128 1.17 -3.83 -8.51
CA ILE A 128 0.63 -3.07 -9.64
C ILE A 128 1.73 -2.19 -10.28
N ALA A 129 1.74 -2.09 -11.61
CA ALA A 129 2.76 -1.31 -12.31
C ALA A 129 2.73 0.18 -11.90
N TYR A 130 1.54 0.78 -11.88
CA TYR A 130 1.33 2.14 -11.38
C TYR A 130 0.66 2.08 -10.01
N PRO A 131 1.30 2.60 -8.94
CA PRO A 131 0.69 2.62 -7.62
C PRO A 131 -0.52 3.57 -7.59
N TYR A 132 -1.45 3.39 -6.66
CA TYR A 132 -2.71 4.15 -6.58
C TYR A 132 -2.53 5.66 -6.39
N PHE A 133 -1.34 6.08 -5.93
CA PHE A 133 -0.99 7.50 -5.82
C PHE A 133 -0.44 8.12 -7.11
N ASP A 134 -0.13 7.33 -8.14
CA ASP A 134 0.20 7.81 -9.47
C ASP A 134 -1.07 7.83 -10.32
N LEU A 135 -1.41 9.01 -10.86
CA LEU A 135 -2.60 9.19 -11.68
C LEU A 135 -2.62 8.30 -12.93
N ARG A 136 -1.47 7.80 -13.37
CA ARG A 136 -1.37 6.82 -14.46
C ARG A 136 -2.08 5.50 -14.18
N TYR A 137 -2.29 5.14 -12.91
CA TYR A 137 -3.13 4.00 -12.54
C TYR A 137 -4.54 4.13 -13.14
N PHE A 138 -5.14 5.31 -12.99
CA PHE A 138 -6.52 5.60 -13.44
C PHE A 138 -6.66 5.83 -14.94
N SER A 139 -5.56 5.79 -15.70
CA SER A 139 -5.56 5.92 -17.16
C SER A 139 -4.85 4.75 -17.85
N ASN A 140 -4.67 3.62 -17.15
CA ASN A 140 -3.99 2.44 -17.66
C ASN A 140 -2.62 2.76 -18.29
N GLY A 141 -1.84 3.61 -17.62
CA GLY A 141 -0.52 4.07 -18.08
C GLY A 141 -0.52 5.29 -18.99
N GLY A 142 -1.70 5.78 -19.38
CA GLY A 142 -1.86 6.98 -20.21
C GLY A 142 -1.54 8.29 -19.48
N SER A 143 -2.15 9.37 -19.96
CA SER A 143 -1.94 10.72 -19.39
C SER A 143 -2.42 10.82 -17.95
N ARG A 144 -1.70 11.59 -17.13
CA ARG A 144 -2.13 11.94 -15.76
C ARG A 144 -3.37 12.83 -15.73
N ILE A 145 -3.61 13.61 -16.79
CA ILE A 145 -4.82 14.45 -16.91
C ILE A 145 -6.05 13.55 -17.05
N VAL A 146 -6.00 12.59 -17.98
CA VAL A 146 -7.05 11.57 -18.15
C VAL A 146 -7.23 10.77 -16.85
N GLY A 147 -6.13 10.40 -16.20
CA GLY A 147 -6.15 9.70 -14.93
C GLY A 147 -6.85 10.49 -13.81
N LEU A 148 -6.65 11.81 -13.74
CA LEU A 148 -7.35 12.66 -12.79
C LEU A 148 -8.86 12.69 -13.05
N ILE A 149 -9.28 12.85 -14.32
CA ILE A 149 -10.70 12.84 -14.71
C ILE A 149 -11.35 11.50 -14.34
N ASN A 150 -10.68 10.39 -14.66
CA ASN A 150 -11.17 9.05 -14.36
C ASN A 150 -11.25 8.80 -12.86
N LYS A 151 -10.25 9.23 -12.09
CA LYS A 151 -10.25 9.11 -10.63
C LYS A 151 -11.48 9.79 -10.01
N LEU A 152 -11.84 10.98 -10.48
CA LEU A 152 -13.01 11.72 -9.97
C LEU A 152 -14.35 11.06 -10.29
N ARG A 153 -14.38 10.14 -11.27
CA ARG A 153 -15.58 9.39 -11.68
C ARG A 153 -15.76 8.06 -10.94
N ILE A 154 -14.75 7.62 -10.18
CA ILE A 154 -14.83 6.37 -9.41
C ILE A 154 -15.81 6.55 -8.25
N ASN A 155 -16.70 5.58 -8.10
CA ASN A 155 -17.66 5.52 -7.00
C ASN A 155 -17.53 4.18 -6.27
N ASP A 156 -16.72 4.17 -5.21
CA ASP A 156 -16.53 3.01 -4.31
C ASP A 156 -17.18 3.25 -2.94
N SER A 157 -18.25 4.05 -2.91
CA SER A 157 -18.96 4.41 -1.68
C SER A 157 -19.56 3.20 -0.96
N ASP A 158 -19.90 2.13 -1.67
CA ASP A 158 -20.40 0.88 -1.10
C ASP A 158 -19.31 0.12 -0.33
N LEU A 159 -18.13 -0.07 -0.93
CA LEU A 159 -16.98 -0.70 -0.28
C LEU A 159 -16.49 0.14 0.90
N MET A 160 -16.44 1.46 0.74
CA MET A 160 -16.07 2.36 1.83
C MET A 160 -17.08 2.29 2.99
N LYS A 161 -18.38 2.20 2.73
CA LYS A 161 -19.37 2.00 3.81
C LYS A 161 -19.12 0.70 4.56
N LYS A 162 -18.87 -0.41 3.85
CA LYS A 162 -18.56 -1.70 4.48
C LYS A 162 -17.29 -1.67 5.31
N LEU A 163 -16.26 -0.92 4.89
CA LEU A 163 -15.00 -0.77 5.62
C LEU A 163 -15.11 0.13 6.86
N ASN A 164 -16.07 1.05 6.90
CA ASN A 164 -16.31 1.93 8.06
C ASN A 164 -17.40 1.41 9.01
N ALA A 165 -18.05 0.30 8.67
CA ALA A 165 -19.07 -0.36 9.49
C ALA A 165 -18.41 -1.28 10.53
#